data_AF-A0A1V4WY30-F1
#
_entry.id   AF-A0A1V4WY30-F1
#
_cell.length_a   1.000
_cell.length_b   1.000
_cell.length_c   1.000
_cell.angle_alpha   90.00
_cell.angle_beta   90.00
_cell.angle_gamma   90.00
#
_symmetry.space_group_name_H-M   'P 1'
#
loop_
_entity.id
_entity.type
_entity.pdbx_description
1 polymer ?
#
loop_
_entity_poly.entity_id
_entity_poly.type
_entity_poly.pdbx_seq_one_letter_code
_entity_poly.pdbx_strand_id
1 'polypeptide(L)'
;MARKSTGTARRKNRTAHSDTDRTRLRRFLLLWVPIIVVILAGVYAAALDPANPTGRTMEASVIGRETTAGGQSSAAMFRVRVDNGEETVIFIPERQAPTPPGRVVVEEYTTTLLRKKTYRYLRQTTGQEGSGVQEFMGSRV
;
A
#
# COMPACT_ATOMS: atom_id res chain seq x y z
N MET A 1 6.73 -73.95 30.64
CA MET A 1 5.39 -73.35 30.39
C MET A 1 5.57 -71.85 30.20
N ALA A 2 5.31 -71.31 29.00
CA ALA A 2 5.42 -69.87 28.72
C ALA A 2 4.05 -69.34 28.26
N ARG A 3 3.45 -68.43 29.05
CA ARG A 3 2.18 -67.79 28.70
C ARG A 3 2.42 -66.60 27.77
N LYS A 4 1.65 -66.59 26.68
CA LYS A 4 1.69 -65.66 25.54
C LYS A 4 0.78 -64.45 25.79
N SER A 5 1.15 -63.32 25.17
CA SER A 5 0.27 -62.26 24.65
C SER A 5 -0.29 -61.20 25.62
N THR A 6 0.42 -60.08 25.74
CA THR A 6 -0.11 -58.74 26.07
C THR A 6 0.33 -57.70 25.03
N GLY A 7 0.10 -57.98 23.74
CA GLY A 7 0.60 -57.14 22.63
C GLY A 7 -0.43 -56.26 21.91
N THR A 8 -1.73 -56.40 22.19
CA THR A 8 -2.79 -55.84 21.31
C THR A 8 -3.44 -54.55 21.82
N ALA A 9 -3.36 -54.24 23.12
CA ALA A 9 -3.98 -53.05 23.70
C ALA A 9 -3.23 -51.74 23.38
N ARG A 10 -1.88 -51.78 23.33
CA ARG A 10 -1.06 -50.58 23.12
C ARG A 10 -1.14 -50.01 21.70
N ARG A 11 -1.44 -50.85 20.70
CA ARG A 11 -1.53 -50.46 19.29
C ARG A 11 -2.86 -49.77 18.95
N LYS A 12 -3.95 -50.18 19.60
CA LYS A 12 -5.32 -49.69 19.35
C LYS A 12 -5.52 -48.24 19.81
N ASN A 13 -4.89 -47.85 20.93
CA ASN A 13 -4.97 -46.47 21.46
C ASN A 13 -4.21 -45.46 20.58
N ARG A 14 -3.12 -45.88 19.92
CA ARG A 14 -2.28 -45.00 19.10
C ARG A 14 -2.93 -44.67 17.74
N THR A 15 -3.67 -45.62 17.16
CA THR A 15 -4.47 -45.39 15.94
C THR A 15 -5.72 -44.57 16.23
N ALA A 16 -6.42 -44.82 17.35
CA ALA A 16 -7.62 -44.08 17.73
C ALA A 16 -7.36 -42.59 18.00
N HIS A 17 -6.23 -42.24 18.62
CA HIS A 17 -5.81 -40.85 18.75
C HIS A 17 -5.51 -40.21 17.38
N SER A 18 -4.82 -40.92 16.50
CA SER A 18 -4.51 -40.41 15.16
C SER A 18 -5.77 -40.12 14.32
N ASP A 19 -6.81 -40.97 14.39
CA ASP A 19 -8.06 -40.75 13.65
C ASP A 19 -8.91 -39.62 14.26
N THR A 20 -8.87 -39.47 15.58
CA THR A 20 -9.54 -38.37 16.29
C THR A 20 -8.87 -37.03 16.01
N ASP A 21 -7.54 -37.00 15.96
CA ASP A 21 -6.76 -35.81 15.61
C ASP A 21 -6.93 -35.45 14.14
N ARG A 22 -7.00 -36.45 13.24
CA ARG A 22 -7.30 -36.23 11.81
C ARG A 22 -8.68 -35.63 11.60
N THR A 23 -9.69 -36.08 12.35
CA THR A 23 -11.05 -35.52 12.24
C THR A 23 -11.16 -34.12 12.83
N ARG A 24 -10.45 -33.84 13.94
CA ARG A 24 -10.33 -32.47 14.49
C ARG A 24 -9.59 -31.53 13.54
N LEU A 25 -8.47 -31.96 12.96
CA LEU A 25 -7.71 -31.20 11.98
C LEU A 25 -8.52 -30.93 10.71
N ARG A 26 -9.24 -31.93 10.20
CA ARG A 26 -10.14 -31.74 9.05
C ARG A 26 -11.21 -30.70 9.32
N ARG A 27 -11.86 -30.74 10.49
CA ARG A 27 -12.86 -29.74 10.90
C ARG A 27 -12.23 -28.35 11.06
N PHE A 28 -11.05 -28.27 11.66
CA PHE A 28 -10.30 -27.02 11.79
C PHE A 28 -9.97 -26.44 10.42
N LEU A 29 -9.40 -27.22 9.50
CA LEU A 29 -9.07 -26.76 8.16
C LEU A 29 -10.32 -26.37 7.36
N LEU A 30 -11.39 -27.16 7.41
CA LEU A 30 -12.63 -26.83 6.70
C LEU A 30 -13.27 -25.52 7.18
N LEU A 31 -13.09 -25.17 8.46
CA LEU A 31 -13.60 -23.91 9.00
C LEU A 31 -12.64 -22.75 8.73
N TRP A 32 -11.35 -22.93 9.00
CA TRP A 32 -10.36 -21.84 8.99
C TRP A 32 -9.80 -21.53 7.61
N VAL A 33 -9.59 -22.54 6.74
CA VAL A 33 -9.08 -22.32 5.39
C VAL A 33 -9.96 -21.34 4.60
N PRO A 34 -11.30 -21.49 4.51
CA PRO A 34 -12.10 -20.51 3.77
C PRO A 34 -12.04 -19.11 4.40
N ILE A 35 -12.01 -19.00 5.74
CA ILE A 35 -11.86 -17.71 6.42
C ILE A 35 -10.52 -17.04 6.05
N ILE A 36 -9.42 -17.79 6.09
CA ILE A 36 -8.09 -17.30 5.72
C ILE A 36 -8.06 -16.89 4.25
N VAL A 37 -8.67 -17.67 3.35
CA VAL A 37 -8.76 -17.36 1.92
C VAL A 37 -9.51 -16.05 1.69
N VAL A 38 -10.63 -15.82 2.38
CA VAL A 38 -11.40 -14.57 2.29
C VAL A 38 -10.58 -13.38 2.79
N ILE A 39 -9.88 -13.53 3.92
CA ILE A 39 -9.01 -12.47 4.45
C ILE A 39 -7.87 -12.16 3.47
N LEU A 40 -7.20 -13.17 2.94
CA LEU A 40 -6.13 -12.99 1.95
C LEU A 40 -6.65 -12.31 0.67
N ALA A 41 -7.82 -12.71 0.18
CA ALA A 41 -8.45 -12.09 -0.97
C ALA A 41 -8.80 -10.61 -0.70
N GLY A 42 -9.31 -10.30 0.50
CA GLY A 42 -9.61 -8.92 0.90
C GLY A 42 -8.36 -8.04 1.01
N VAL A 43 -7.29 -8.55 1.62
CA VAL A 43 -5.99 -7.84 1.70
C VAL A 43 -5.40 -7.65 0.31
N TYR A 44 -5.46 -8.67 -0.54
CA TYR A 44 -4.97 -8.57 -1.91
C TYR A 44 -5.74 -7.54 -2.74
N ALA A 45 -7.08 -7.54 -2.64
CA ALA A 45 -7.92 -6.54 -3.28
C ALA A 45 -7.62 -5.13 -2.78
N ALA A 46 -7.41 -4.96 -1.46
CA ALA A 46 -7.04 -3.68 -0.86
C ALA A 46 -5.66 -3.19 -1.29
N ALA A 47 -4.72 -4.09 -1.57
CA ALA A 47 -3.39 -3.74 -2.07
C ALA A 47 -3.40 -3.32 -3.55
N LEU A 48 -4.34 -3.85 -4.34
CA LEU A 48 -4.52 -3.50 -5.75
C LEU A 48 -5.46 -2.30 -5.97
N ASP A 49 -6.03 -1.75 -4.90
CA ASP A 49 -6.99 -0.68 -4.97
C ASP A 49 -6.37 0.61 -5.54
N PRO A 50 -6.82 1.09 -6.71
CA PRO A 50 -6.28 2.30 -7.31
C PRO A 50 -6.61 3.51 -6.44
N ALA A 51 -5.61 4.35 -6.19
CA ALA A 51 -5.83 5.63 -5.54
C ALA A 51 -6.52 6.59 -6.53
N ASN A 52 -7.69 7.09 -6.18
CA ASN A 52 -8.46 8.02 -7.00
C ASN A 52 -8.26 9.47 -6.53
N PRO A 53 -8.24 10.45 -7.45
CA PRO A 53 -8.15 11.86 -7.09
C PRO A 53 -9.40 12.29 -6.34
N THR A 54 -9.24 12.96 -5.20
CA THR A 54 -10.36 13.50 -4.42
C THR A 54 -10.80 14.88 -4.91
N GLY A 55 -10.05 15.50 -5.83
CA GLY A 55 -10.23 16.88 -6.27
C GLY A 55 -9.84 17.92 -5.23
N ARG A 56 -9.31 17.51 -4.07
CA ARG A 56 -8.81 18.43 -3.04
C ARG A 56 -7.35 18.74 -3.30
N THR A 57 -7.06 20.02 -3.46
CA THR A 57 -5.70 20.55 -3.56
C THR A 57 -5.30 21.23 -2.25
N MET A 58 -4.08 21.01 -1.80
CA MET A 58 -3.52 21.61 -0.59
C MET A 58 -2.13 22.15 -0.87
N GLU A 59 -1.69 23.14 -0.09
CA GLU A 59 -0.29 23.51 -0.09
C GLU A 59 0.51 22.58 0.82
N ALA A 60 1.76 22.34 0.42
CA ALA A 60 2.72 21.60 1.19
C ALA A 60 4.07 22.31 1.13
N SER A 61 4.75 22.35 2.27
CA SER A 61 6.11 22.87 2.40
C SER A 61 7.12 21.76 2.14
N VAL A 62 8.12 22.03 1.30
CA VAL A 62 9.21 21.10 1.02
C VAL A 62 10.22 21.18 2.16
N ILE A 63 10.38 20.09 2.91
CA ILE A 63 11.32 19.98 4.04
C ILE A 63 12.71 19.60 3.54
N GLY A 64 12.78 18.63 2.61
CA GLY A 64 14.06 18.15 2.10
C GLY A 64 13.92 17.06 1.04
N ARG A 65 15.02 16.79 0.34
CA ARG A 65 15.12 15.69 -0.61
C ARG A 65 15.37 14.39 0.14
N GLU A 66 14.57 13.37 -0.13
CA GLU A 66 14.79 12.02 0.38
C GLU A 66 15.57 11.23 -0.67
N THR A 67 16.82 10.92 -0.37
CA THR A 67 17.63 10.04 -1.21
C THR A 67 17.24 8.60 -0.92
N THR A 68 16.43 8.01 -1.80
CA THR A 68 16.14 6.58 -1.74
C THR A 68 17.45 5.83 -1.98
N ALA A 69 17.87 5.01 -1.00
CA ALA A 69 19.07 4.20 -1.09
C ALA A 69 18.87 3.09 -2.13
N GLY A 70 19.22 3.37 -3.39
CA GLY A 70 19.22 2.37 -4.46
C GLY A 70 18.48 2.83 -5.71
N GLY A 71 19.25 3.25 -6.70
CA GLY A 71 18.76 3.43 -8.07
C GLY A 71 18.78 4.88 -8.54
N GLN A 72 19.60 5.12 -9.56
CA GLN A 72 19.51 6.28 -10.43
C GLN A 72 18.14 6.28 -11.13
N SER A 73 17.10 6.73 -10.42
CA SER A 73 15.85 7.12 -11.07
C SER A 73 15.91 8.62 -11.27
N SER A 74 15.52 9.09 -12.45
CA SER A 74 15.34 10.50 -12.82
C SER A 74 14.24 11.21 -12.00
N ALA A 75 13.97 10.69 -10.80
CA ALA A 75 12.86 11.00 -9.95
C ALA A 75 13.37 11.26 -8.53
N ALA A 76 13.36 12.51 -8.10
CA ALA A 76 13.67 12.88 -6.74
C ALA A 76 12.41 12.78 -5.88
N MET A 77 12.47 11.97 -4.82
CA MET A 77 11.47 11.93 -3.78
C MET A 77 11.76 13.07 -2.80
N PHE A 78 10.74 13.82 -2.41
CA PHE A 78 10.85 14.93 -1.47
C PHE A 78 9.94 14.69 -0.27
N ARG A 79 10.48 14.91 0.92
CA ARG A 79 9.69 14.95 2.14
C ARG A 79 9.01 16.31 2.21
N VAL A 80 7.68 16.30 2.23
CA VAL A 80 6.85 17.50 2.32
C VAL A 80 5.97 17.44 3.56
N ARG A 81 5.72 18.61 4.16
CA ARG A 81 4.72 18.78 5.21
C ARG A 81 3.52 19.51 4.62
N VAL A 82 2.41 18.80 4.54
CA VAL A 82 1.12 19.33 4.08
C VAL A 82 0.55 20.25 5.16
N ASP A 83 -0.25 21.25 4.78
CA ASP A 83 -0.84 22.23 5.72
C ASP A 83 -1.68 21.60 6.86
N ASN A 84 -2.17 20.38 6.68
CA ASN A 84 -2.86 19.61 7.71
C ASN A 84 -1.92 19.07 8.81
N GLY A 85 -0.61 19.32 8.72
CA GLY A 85 0.43 18.85 9.63
C GLY A 85 1.00 17.48 9.29
N GLU A 86 0.50 16.79 8.26
CA GLU A 86 0.97 15.48 7.84
C GLU A 86 2.28 15.59 7.06
N GLU A 87 3.27 14.76 7.43
CA GLU A 87 4.51 14.63 6.68
C GLU A 87 4.45 13.41 5.78
N THR A 88 4.70 13.64 4.50
CA THR A 88 4.58 12.61 3.48
C THR A 88 5.69 12.75 2.45
N VAL A 89 5.97 11.66 1.75
CA VAL A 89 7.01 11.62 0.72
C VAL A 89 6.31 11.66 -0.62
N ILE A 90 6.53 12.72 -1.38
CA ILE A 90 5.96 12.87 -2.70
C ILE A 90 7.04 12.89 -3.76
N PHE A 91 6.66 12.45 -4.95
CA PHE A 91 7.45 12.64 -6.13
C PHE A 91 7.29 14.08 -6.63
N ILE A 92 8.40 14.81 -6.76
CA ILE A 92 8.44 16.12 -7.42
C ILE A 92 9.45 16.02 -8.58
N PRO A 93 9.05 16.33 -9.82
CA PRO A 93 9.99 16.39 -10.94
C PRO A 93 11.13 17.37 -10.63
N GLU A 94 12.40 16.97 -10.80
CA GLU A 94 13.56 17.79 -10.41
C GLU A 94 13.55 19.19 -11.05
N ARG A 95 13.07 19.31 -12.29
CA ARG A 95 12.94 20.60 -12.99
C ARG A 95 11.94 21.56 -12.34
N GLN A 96 11.03 21.03 -11.53
CA GLN A 96 9.97 21.77 -10.84
C GLN A 96 10.07 21.61 -9.32
N ALA A 97 11.21 21.14 -8.80
CA ALA A 97 11.44 21.08 -7.38
C ALA A 97 11.86 22.48 -6.88
N PRO A 98 11.06 23.15 -6.03
CA PRO A 98 11.48 24.42 -5.46
C PRO A 98 12.60 24.17 -4.45
N THR A 99 13.52 25.12 -4.32
CA THR A 99 14.58 25.09 -3.30
C THR A 99 13.93 25.12 -1.91
N PRO A 100 14.26 24.19 -0.99
CA PRO A 100 13.78 24.26 0.39
C PRO A 100 14.24 25.58 1.06
N PRO A 101 13.37 26.31 1.80
CA PRO A 101 11.96 26.05 2.06
C PRO A 101 11.06 26.59 0.94
N GLY A 102 10.56 25.71 0.08
CA GLY A 102 9.63 26.05 -1.02
C GLY A 102 8.22 25.52 -0.74
N ARG A 103 7.20 26.15 -1.33
CA ARG A 103 5.80 25.67 -1.26
C ARG A 103 5.36 25.06 -2.60
N VAL A 104 4.65 23.94 -2.51
CA VAL A 104 4.07 23.24 -3.66
C VAL A 104 2.60 22.95 -3.42
N VAL A 105 1.83 22.89 -4.50
CA VAL A 105 0.44 22.43 -4.49
C VAL A 105 0.43 20.94 -4.74
N VAL A 106 -0.22 20.20 -3.85
CA VAL A 106 -0.43 18.75 -3.93
C VAL A 106 -1.92 18.44 -4.04
N GLU A 107 -2.26 17.38 -4.78
CA GLU A 107 -3.60 16.82 -4.84
C GLU A 107 -3.70 15.59 -3.93
N GLU A 108 -4.77 15.52 -3.14
CA GLU A 108 -5.08 14.38 -2.28
C GLU A 108 -5.74 13.26 -3.11
N TYR A 109 -5.14 12.09 -3.07
CA TYR A 109 -5.65 10.85 -3.62
C TYR A 109 -6.09 9.94 -2.48
N THR A 110 -7.16 9.18 -2.67
CA THR A 110 -7.67 8.25 -1.67
C THR A 110 -8.00 6.90 -2.30
N THR A 111 -7.59 5.83 -1.64
CA THR A 111 -7.96 4.44 -1.99
C THR A 111 -9.42 4.17 -1.63
N THR A 112 -10.17 3.46 -2.46
CA THR A 112 -11.61 3.23 -2.28
C THR A 112 -11.94 2.31 -1.09
N LEU A 113 -11.11 1.29 -0.87
CA LEU A 113 -11.31 0.23 0.11
C LEU A 113 -10.75 0.61 1.49
N LEU A 114 -9.53 1.14 1.54
CA LEU A 114 -8.85 1.46 2.81
C LEU A 114 -8.95 2.92 3.21
N ARG A 115 -9.48 3.79 2.34
CA ARG A 115 -9.48 5.25 2.53
C ARG A 115 -8.11 5.82 2.92
N LYS A 116 -7.05 5.12 2.53
CA LYS A 116 -5.67 5.57 2.71
C LYS A 116 -5.45 6.76 1.81
N LYS A 117 -4.97 7.86 2.41
CA LYS A 117 -4.63 9.10 1.73
C LYS A 117 -3.22 9.01 1.18
N THR A 118 -3.04 9.52 -0.03
CA THR A 118 -1.74 9.73 -0.68
C THR A 118 -1.76 11.10 -1.34
N TYR A 119 -0.59 11.70 -1.53
CA TYR A 119 -0.49 13.05 -2.10
C TYR A 119 0.33 13.02 -3.38
N ARG A 120 -0.11 13.74 -4.40
CA ARG A 120 0.59 13.85 -5.68
C ARG A 120 0.88 15.31 -6.00
N TYR A 121 2.09 15.59 -6.46
CA TYR A 121 2.48 16.93 -6.89
C TYR A 121 1.65 17.39 -8.10
N LEU A 122 1.13 18.62 -8.03
CA LEU A 122 0.44 19.29 -9.15
C LEU A 122 1.31 20.38 -9.78
N ARG A 123 1.67 21.41 -8.99
CA ARG A 123 2.40 22.59 -9.45
C ARG A 123 3.09 23.30 -8.29
N GLN A 124 4.08 24.13 -8.58
CA GLN A 124 4.65 25.04 -7.59
C GLN A 124 3.63 26.13 -7.21
N THR A 125 3.63 26.56 -5.95
CA THR A 125 2.89 27.75 -5.51
C THR A 125 3.68 28.99 -5.93
N THR A 126 3.65 29.33 -7.22
CA THR A 126 4.22 30.58 -7.70
C THR A 126 3.25 31.72 -7.41
N GLY A 127 3.60 32.59 -6.46
CA GLY A 127 3.18 33.99 -6.46
C GLY A 127 3.80 34.78 -7.63
N GLN A 128 3.80 34.19 -8.82
CA GLN A 128 4.21 34.80 -10.08
C GLN A 128 3.16 34.40 -11.12
N GLU A 129 2.18 35.29 -11.28
CA GLU A 129 1.49 35.47 -12.55
C GLU A 129 2.53 35.55 -13.67
N GLY A 130 2.48 34.57 -14.56
CA GLY A 130 3.24 34.54 -15.79
C GLY A 130 2.40 33.77 -16.80
N SER A 131 1.59 34.52 -17.55
CA SER A 131 0.76 34.08 -18.66
C SER A 131 1.44 32.99 -19.50
N GLY A 132 0.93 31.77 -19.38
CA GLY A 132 1.26 30.63 -20.21
C GLY A 132 0.00 29.88 -20.60
N VAL A 133 -1.00 30.61 -21.12
CA VAL A 133 -2.10 30.00 -21.87
C VAL A 133 -1.45 29.36 -23.10
N GLN A 134 -1.26 28.05 -23.04
CA GLN A 134 -0.87 27.27 -24.21
C GLN A 134 -2.13 27.11 -25.07
N GLU A 135 -2.44 28.17 -25.84
CA GLU A 135 -3.43 28.09 -26.92
C GLU A 135 -2.94 27.07 -27.93
N PHE A 136 -3.61 25.91 -27.96
CA PHE A 136 -3.51 24.93 -29.03
C PHE A 136 -4.08 25.56 -30.31
N MET A 137 -3.25 26.31 -31.05
CA MET A 137 -3.51 26.59 -32.46
C MET A 137 -3.24 25.30 -33.25
N GLY A 138 -4.30 24.53 -33.47
CA GLY A 138 -4.30 23.43 -34.43
C GLY A 138 -4.02 23.95 -35.82
N SER A 139 -2.79 23.73 -36.30
CA SER A 139 -2.41 23.97 -37.69
C SER A 139 -3.12 22.93 -38.57
N ARG A 140 -4.05 23.40 -39.41
CA ARG A 140 -4.60 22.60 -40.51
C ARG A 140 -3.59 22.59 -41.65
N VAL A 141 -3.20 21.39 -42.08
CA VAL A 141 -2.74 21.11 -43.44
C VAL A 141 -3.56 19.94 -43.96
#